data_AF-A0A4Q3FZJ8-F1
#
_entry.id   AF-A0A4Q3FZJ8-F1
#
_cell.length_a   1.000
_cell.length_b   1.000
_cell.length_c   1.000
_cell.angle_alpha   90.00
_cell.angle_beta   90.00
_cell.angle_gamma   90.00
#
_symmetry.space_group_name_H-M   'P 1'
#
loop_
_entity.id
_entity.type
_entity.pdbx_description
1 polymer ?
#
loop_
_entity_poly.entity_id
_entity_poly.type
_entity_poly.pdbx_seq_one_letter_code
_entity_poly.pdbx_strand_id
1 'polypeptide(L)'
;MAPLEFQGWKFHKMVGMGGVGQIAAAAAFLASEDASYCIGSRLLVDGRTGLQYNDGAGGSPRPYLNWPNGSKGKRMTAKTAERVGTETIATAEWGTVEQVNIRQRDALRRYVDAVNRKDVDAIVALFAADGAVEDPYGGTRHNIQGKDEIRDFYTFVVAKLRIELLMVTGSGGNAAAMAIRGHAGGDAVDNISVAQFDEAGLIKKYTTYWGPGDRAAE
;
A
#
# COMPACT_ATOMS: atom_id res chain seq x y z
N MET A 1 -14.89 -3.14 12.83
CA MET A 1 -13.64 -3.86 13.15
C MET A 1 -13.19 -3.45 14.53
N ALA A 2 -12.64 -4.38 15.30
CA ALA A 2 -12.05 -4.07 16.60
C ALA A 2 -10.90 -3.04 16.44
N PRO A 3 -10.79 -2.05 17.33
CA PRO A 3 -9.73 -1.05 17.27
C PRO A 3 -8.35 -1.68 17.44
N LEU A 4 -7.34 -1.05 16.81
CA LEU A 4 -5.94 -1.35 17.10
C LEU A 4 -5.63 -0.78 18.50
N GLU A 5 -5.27 -1.64 19.45
CA GLU A 5 -4.77 -1.21 20.76
C GLU A 5 -3.25 -1.14 20.74
N PHE A 6 -2.71 0.04 21.05
CA PHE A 6 -1.30 0.22 21.37
C PHE A 6 -1.22 1.03 22.65
N GLN A 7 -0.55 0.48 23.67
CA GLN A 7 -0.46 1.04 25.04
C GLN A 7 -1.82 1.42 25.67
N GLY A 8 -2.87 0.63 25.43
CA GLY A 8 -4.20 0.85 26.00
C GLY A 8 -5.06 1.89 25.26
N TRP A 9 -4.58 2.45 24.14
CA TRP A 9 -5.34 3.39 23.32
C TRP A 9 -5.84 2.74 22.04
N LYS A 10 -7.14 2.92 21.77
CA LYS A 10 -7.89 2.28 20.69
C LYS A 10 -7.95 3.18 19.45
N PHE A 11 -7.21 2.83 18.40
CA PHE A 11 -7.19 3.56 17.14
C PHE A 11 -8.24 3.03 16.17
N HIS A 12 -8.97 3.94 15.53
CA HIS A 12 -9.91 3.65 14.45
C HIS A 12 -9.46 4.37 13.18
N LYS A 13 -9.22 3.61 12.12
CA LYS A 13 -8.98 4.14 10.78
C LYS A 13 -10.26 4.85 10.31
N MET A 14 -10.18 6.12 9.92
CA MET A 14 -11.34 6.80 9.31
C MET A 14 -11.53 6.27 7.90
N VAL A 15 -12.62 5.53 7.66
CA VAL A 15 -12.97 4.93 6.37
C VAL A 15 -14.03 5.78 5.64
N GLY A 16 -13.82 7.10 5.62
CA GLY A 16 -14.69 8.11 5.00
C GLY A 16 -14.35 9.53 5.47
N MET A 17 -15.05 10.57 4.98
CA MET A 17 -15.09 11.87 5.67
C MET A 17 -15.61 11.59 7.07
N GLY A 18 -14.70 11.52 8.05
CA GLY A 18 -15.08 11.17 9.40
C GLY A 18 -16.15 12.13 9.89
N GLY A 19 -17.08 11.64 10.70
CA GLY A 19 -18.00 12.54 11.39
C GLY A 19 -17.18 13.60 12.15
N VAL A 20 -17.78 14.76 12.47
CA VAL A 20 -17.09 15.89 13.14
C VAL A 20 -16.24 15.45 14.34
N GLY A 21 -16.69 14.44 15.09
CA GLY A 21 -15.93 13.88 16.21
C GLY A 21 -14.65 13.12 15.83
N GLN A 22 -14.63 12.43 14.69
CA GLN A 22 -13.44 11.70 14.23
C GLN A 22 -12.40 12.66 13.61
N ILE A 23 -12.88 13.69 12.91
CA ILE A 23 -12.04 14.79 12.44
C ILE A 23 -11.47 15.58 13.63
N ALA A 24 -12.30 15.86 14.65
CA ALA A 24 -11.85 16.52 15.88
C ALA A 24 -10.84 15.66 16.66
N ALA A 25 -10.99 14.34 16.69
CA ALA A 25 -10.03 13.44 17.33
C ALA A 25 -8.68 13.39 16.60
N ALA A 26 -8.69 13.33 15.27
CA ALA A 26 -7.46 13.38 14.46
C ALA A 26 -6.76 14.75 14.59
N ALA A 27 -7.52 15.85 14.58
CA ALA A 27 -6.99 17.19 14.80
C ALA A 27 -6.44 17.39 16.23
N ALA A 28 -7.11 16.83 17.25
CA ALA A 28 -6.66 16.87 18.64
C ALA A 28 -5.38 16.04 18.85
N PHE A 29 -5.24 14.90 18.18
CA PHE A 29 -4.03 14.08 18.21
C PHE A 29 -2.84 14.81 17.59
N LEU A 30 -3.01 15.39 16.38
CA LEU A 30 -1.96 16.19 15.73
C LEU A 30 -1.59 17.46 16.50
N ALA A 31 -2.45 17.92 17.42
CA ALA A 31 -2.23 19.06 18.30
C ALA A 31 -1.60 18.68 19.66
N SER A 32 -1.40 17.40 19.96
CA SER A 32 -0.85 16.91 21.22
C SER A 32 0.68 16.78 21.18
N GLU A 33 1.33 16.74 22.35
CA GLU A 33 2.79 16.52 22.46
C GLU A 33 3.25 15.16 21.90
N ASP A 34 2.33 14.18 21.82
CA ASP A 34 2.56 12.84 21.30
C ASP A 34 2.74 12.79 19.77
N ALA A 35 2.34 13.83 19.05
CA ALA A 35 2.51 13.93 17.59
C ALA A 35 3.87 14.49 17.16
N SER A 36 4.82 14.65 18.10
CA SER A 36 6.16 15.24 17.89
C SER A 36 7.01 14.56 16.81
N TYR A 37 6.67 13.35 16.35
CA TYR A 37 7.36 12.63 15.27
C TYR A 37 6.69 12.81 13.88
N CYS A 38 5.52 13.45 13.80
CA CYS A 38 4.73 13.62 12.57
C CYS A 38 5.06 14.95 11.86
N ILE A 39 6.34 15.26 11.72
CA ILE A 39 6.82 16.54 11.16
C ILE A 39 6.58 16.56 9.63
N GLY A 40 6.15 17.70 9.08
CA GLY A 40 5.93 17.87 7.63
C GLY A 40 4.63 17.24 7.10
N SER A 41 3.80 16.68 7.96
CA SER A 41 2.52 16.07 7.59
C SER A 41 1.43 17.13 7.42
N ARG A 42 0.64 17.02 6.33
CA ARG A 42 -0.51 17.88 6.05
C ARG A 42 -1.79 17.04 6.00
N LEU A 43 -2.69 17.26 6.95
CA LEU A 43 -4.03 16.67 6.91
C LEU A 43 -4.95 17.61 6.12
N LEU A 44 -5.40 17.17 4.95
CA LEU A 44 -6.43 17.86 4.18
C LEU A 44 -7.81 17.47 4.74
N VAL A 45 -8.60 18.46 5.13
CA VAL A 45 -9.90 18.25 5.77
C VAL A 45 -11.02 18.21 4.72
N ASP A 46 -10.92 19.02 3.67
CA ASP A 46 -11.93 19.12 2.60
C ASP A 46 -11.34 19.46 1.21
N GLY A 47 -10.05 19.20 1.00
CA GLY A 47 -9.34 19.52 -0.24
C GLY A 47 -9.00 21.00 -0.43
N ARG A 48 -9.45 21.92 0.44
CA ARG A 48 -9.08 23.34 0.43
C ARG A 48 -8.51 23.82 1.77
N THR A 49 -8.97 23.25 2.88
CA THR A 49 -8.48 23.52 4.23
C THR A 49 -7.56 22.39 4.68
N GLY A 50 -6.42 22.75 5.27
CA GLY A 50 -5.47 21.78 5.82
C GLY A 50 -4.92 22.21 7.16
N LEU A 51 -4.63 21.22 8.00
CA LEU A 51 -3.83 21.37 9.22
C LEU A 51 -2.39 20.95 8.88
N GLN A 52 -1.43 21.82 9.18
CA GLN A 52 -0.02 21.59 8.89
C GLN A 52 0.77 21.74 10.19
N TYR A 53 1.61 20.74 10.48
CA TYR A 53 2.53 20.77 11.60
C TYR A 53 3.91 21.23 11.09
N ASN A 54 4.38 22.37 11.57
CA ASN A 54 5.69 22.92 11.21
C ASN A 54 6.56 23.06 12.46
N ASP A 55 7.84 22.75 12.33
CA ASP A 55 8.84 23.06 13.35
C ASP A 55 9.04 24.58 13.39
N GLY A 56 8.57 25.20 14.47
CA GLY A 56 8.85 26.60 14.73
C GLY A 56 10.33 26.75 15.08
N ALA A 57 11.06 27.59 14.36
CA ALA A 57 12.36 28.06 14.81
C ALA A 57 12.18 28.81 16.15
N GLY A 58 12.47 28.13 17.26
CA GLY A 58 12.66 28.76 18.58
C GLY A 58 11.45 28.86 19.52
N GLY A 59 10.43 28.00 19.44
CA GLY A 59 9.36 27.98 20.46
C GLY A 59 8.33 26.88 20.25
N SER A 60 7.77 26.37 21.35
CA SER A 60 6.90 25.19 21.43
C SER A 60 5.90 25.04 20.28
N PRO A 61 5.67 23.80 19.80
CA PRO A 61 4.82 23.53 18.63
C PRO A 61 3.40 24.06 18.86
N ARG A 62 2.88 24.82 17.89
CA ARG A 62 1.51 25.33 17.91
C ARG A 62 0.78 24.92 16.63
N PRO A 63 -0.30 24.13 16.71
CA PRO A 63 -1.16 23.90 15.57
C PRO A 63 -1.87 25.20 15.19
N TYR A 64 -1.95 25.51 13.90
CA TYR A 64 -2.76 26.64 13.40
C TYR A 64 -3.64 26.22 12.22
N LEU A 65 -4.86 26.75 12.21
CA LEU A 65 -5.86 26.52 11.18
C LEU A 65 -5.75 27.63 10.12
N ASN A 66 -5.44 27.27 8.88
CA ASN A 66 -5.33 28.25 7.79
C ASN A 66 -6.64 28.32 6.99
N TRP A 67 -7.40 29.40 7.16
CA TRP A 67 -8.63 29.66 6.39
C TRP A 67 -8.28 30.44 5.12
N PRO A 68 -8.74 30.05 3.91
CA PRO A 68 -8.53 30.86 2.73
C PRO A 68 -9.27 32.20 2.86
N ASN A 69 -8.53 33.30 2.68
CA ASN A 69 -9.04 34.65 2.86
C ASN A 69 -10.37 34.88 2.11
N GLY A 70 -11.41 35.26 2.87
CA GLY A 70 -12.59 35.94 2.35
C GLY A 70 -13.77 35.04 2.01
N SER A 71 -14.63 34.76 2.99
CA SER A 71 -16.08 35.02 2.92
C SER A 71 -16.79 34.50 4.17
N LYS A 72 -17.57 35.38 4.80
CA LYS A 72 -18.36 35.12 6.00
C LYS A 72 -19.36 33.99 5.73
N GLY A 73 -19.27 32.91 6.50
CA GLY A 73 -20.05 31.69 6.31
C GLY A 73 -21.57 31.92 6.42
N LYS A 74 -22.29 31.59 5.36
CA LYS A 74 -23.72 31.26 5.41
C LYS A 74 -23.84 29.85 5.99
N ARG A 75 -24.62 29.69 7.06
CA ARG A 75 -25.01 28.37 7.61
C ARG A 75 -25.65 27.53 6.50
N MET A 76 -24.99 26.44 6.08
CA MET A 76 -25.60 25.43 5.21
C MET A 76 -26.00 24.21 6.04
N THR A 77 -27.25 23.82 5.85
CA THR A 77 -27.86 22.59 6.35
C THR A 77 -27.23 21.38 5.68
N ALA A 78 -27.03 20.32 6.46
CA ALA A 78 -26.36 19.10 6.04
C ALA A 78 -27.00 18.49 4.78
N LYS A 79 -26.20 18.30 3.73
CA LYS A 79 -26.49 17.39 2.62
C LYS A 79 -25.27 16.52 2.34
N THR A 80 -25.50 15.23 2.51
CA THR A 80 -24.63 14.09 2.23
C THR A 80 -24.22 14.04 0.76
N ALA A 81 -23.05 13.43 0.52
CA ALA A 81 -22.45 12.98 -0.75
C ALA A 81 -21.60 14.01 -1.53
N GLU A 82 -20.32 13.69 -1.64
CA GLU A 82 -19.33 14.30 -2.52
C GLU A 82 -19.67 13.93 -3.98
N ARG A 83 -19.74 14.93 -4.85
CA ARG A 83 -20.25 14.83 -6.22
C ARG A 83 -19.09 15.06 -7.19
N VAL A 84 -18.61 14.01 -7.85
CA VAL A 84 -17.75 14.09 -9.03
C VAL A 84 -18.61 13.66 -10.22
N GLY A 85 -19.09 14.63 -11.02
CA GLY A 85 -20.00 14.36 -12.13
C GLY A 85 -21.44 14.00 -11.71
N THR A 86 -22.34 13.91 -12.69
CA THR A 86 -23.77 13.56 -12.50
C THR A 86 -24.02 12.08 -12.26
N GLU A 87 -23.00 11.23 -12.30
CA GLU A 87 -23.13 9.79 -12.11
C GLU A 87 -22.60 9.38 -10.74
N THR A 88 -23.48 8.80 -9.93
CA THR A 88 -23.09 8.10 -8.70
C THR A 88 -22.50 6.77 -9.14
N ILE A 89 -21.18 6.56 -8.98
CA ILE A 89 -20.58 5.21 -9.14
C ILE A 89 -21.27 4.33 -8.10
N ALA A 90 -21.98 3.30 -8.56
CA ALA A 90 -22.83 2.49 -7.71
C ALA A 90 -21.99 1.82 -6.62
N THR A 91 -22.37 2.01 -5.35
CA THR A 91 -21.64 1.53 -4.17
C THR A 91 -21.55 -0.01 -4.13
N ALA A 92 -22.44 -0.71 -4.82
CA ALA A 92 -22.43 -2.17 -4.95
C ALA A 92 -21.22 -2.70 -5.75
N GLU A 93 -20.71 -1.93 -6.71
CA GLU A 93 -19.57 -2.31 -7.56
C GLU A 93 -18.26 -2.34 -6.75
N TRP A 94 -18.15 -1.48 -5.74
CA TRP A 94 -16.99 -1.42 -4.84
C TRP A 94 -16.86 -2.67 -3.95
N GLY A 95 -17.96 -3.33 -3.60
CA GLY A 95 -17.92 -4.57 -2.82
C GLY A 95 -17.23 -5.70 -3.59
N THR A 96 -17.58 -5.87 -4.87
CA THR A 96 -16.96 -6.86 -5.76
C THR A 96 -15.49 -6.53 -6.02
N VAL A 97 -15.19 -5.24 -6.26
CA VAL A 97 -13.81 -4.75 -6.42
C VAL A 97 -12.96 -5.05 -5.18
N GLU A 98 -13.48 -4.82 -3.96
CA GLU A 98 -12.73 -5.10 -2.74
C GLU A 98 -12.50 -6.60 -2.54
N GLN A 99 -13.45 -7.47 -2.91
CA GLN A 99 -13.22 -8.92 -2.86
C GLN A 99 -12.09 -9.36 -3.80
N VAL A 100 -12.03 -8.79 -5.00
CA VAL A 100 -10.91 -9.01 -5.93
C VAL A 100 -9.59 -8.49 -5.32
N ASN A 101 -9.62 -7.28 -4.76
CA ASN A 101 -8.45 -6.66 -4.11
C ASN A 101 -7.91 -7.53 -2.95
N ILE A 102 -8.79 -8.08 -2.11
CA ILE A 102 -8.43 -9.01 -1.04
C ILE A 102 -7.71 -10.24 -1.61
N ARG A 103 -8.29 -10.90 -2.62
CA ARG A 103 -7.70 -12.11 -3.23
C ARG A 103 -6.32 -11.85 -3.83
N GLN A 104 -6.13 -10.70 -4.48
CA GLN A 104 -4.85 -10.34 -5.07
C GLN A 104 -3.78 -10.07 -4.00
N ARG A 105 -4.12 -9.35 -2.92
CA ARG A 105 -3.21 -9.13 -1.79
C ARG A 105 -2.84 -10.46 -1.13
N ASP A 106 -3.82 -11.35 -0.95
CA ASP A 106 -3.59 -12.67 -0.35
C ASP A 106 -2.68 -13.53 -1.21
N ALA A 107 -2.81 -13.49 -2.55
CA ALA A 107 -1.90 -14.19 -3.45
C ALA A 107 -0.44 -13.70 -3.29
N LEU A 108 -0.23 -12.39 -3.22
CA LEU A 108 1.11 -11.81 -3.01
C LEU A 108 1.67 -12.12 -1.61
N ARG A 109 0.83 -12.15 -0.57
CA ARG A 109 1.26 -12.59 0.77
C ARG A 109 1.68 -14.06 0.77
N ARG A 110 0.90 -14.93 0.14
CA ARG A 110 1.23 -16.35 -0.03
C ARG A 110 2.53 -16.55 -0.80
N TYR A 111 2.78 -15.73 -1.82
CA TYR A 111 4.05 -15.72 -2.55
C TYR A 111 5.23 -15.42 -1.61
N VAL A 112 5.15 -14.35 -0.81
CA VAL A 112 6.20 -13.99 0.16
C VAL A 112 6.41 -15.12 1.17
N ASP A 113 5.32 -15.67 1.72
CA ASP A 113 5.40 -16.76 2.68
C ASP A 113 6.05 -18.01 2.07
N ALA A 114 5.71 -18.36 0.83
CA ALA A 114 6.28 -19.51 0.13
C ALA A 114 7.77 -19.34 -0.16
N VAL A 115 8.20 -18.15 -0.61
CA VAL A 115 9.63 -17.82 -0.76
C VAL A 115 10.38 -17.97 0.57
N ASN A 116 9.83 -17.43 1.65
CA ASN A 116 10.46 -17.51 2.97
C ASN A 116 10.52 -18.95 3.51
N ARG A 117 9.51 -19.78 3.22
CA ARG A 117 9.51 -21.22 3.54
C ARG A 117 10.35 -22.07 2.58
N LYS A 118 10.93 -21.50 1.52
CA LYS A 118 11.67 -22.23 0.48
C LYS A 118 10.80 -23.25 -0.27
N ASP A 119 9.51 -22.96 -0.36
CA ASP A 119 8.47 -23.86 -0.87
C ASP A 119 8.24 -23.58 -2.37
N VAL A 120 9.08 -24.18 -3.22
CA VAL A 120 9.05 -23.97 -4.67
C VAL A 120 7.71 -24.40 -5.27
N ASP A 121 7.13 -25.50 -4.79
CA ASP A 121 5.84 -26.00 -5.27
C ASP A 121 4.72 -25.00 -4.99
N ALA A 122 4.68 -24.43 -3.78
CA ALA A 122 3.69 -23.39 -3.46
C ALA A 122 3.90 -22.11 -4.29
N ILE A 123 5.14 -21.73 -4.61
CA ILE A 123 5.40 -20.59 -5.50
C ILE A 123 4.85 -20.88 -6.90
N VAL A 124 5.23 -22.00 -7.51
CA VAL A 124 4.83 -22.39 -8.87
C VAL A 124 3.31 -22.56 -8.99
N ALA A 125 2.65 -23.00 -7.91
CA ALA A 125 1.19 -23.12 -7.86
C ALA A 125 0.44 -21.78 -7.98
N LEU A 126 1.09 -20.65 -7.65
CA LEU A 126 0.50 -19.31 -7.79
C LEU A 126 0.50 -18.81 -9.24
N PHE A 127 1.30 -19.40 -10.12
CA PHE A 127 1.44 -18.97 -11.51
C PHE A 127 0.49 -19.72 -12.45
N ALA A 128 0.07 -19.03 -13.52
CA ALA A 128 -0.59 -19.62 -14.67
C ALA A 128 0.35 -20.63 -15.37
N ALA A 129 -0.21 -21.52 -16.19
CA ALA A 129 0.59 -22.50 -16.93
C ALA A 129 1.64 -21.83 -17.84
N ASP A 130 1.27 -20.70 -18.42
CA ASP A 130 2.07 -19.84 -19.29
C ASP A 130 2.36 -18.50 -18.61
N GLY A 131 2.56 -18.53 -17.28
CA GLY A 131 2.99 -17.39 -16.49
C GLY A 131 4.42 -16.96 -16.82
N ALA A 132 4.75 -15.69 -16.58
CA ALA A 132 6.08 -15.15 -16.83
C ALA A 132 6.62 -14.35 -15.63
N VAL A 133 7.94 -14.38 -15.45
CA VAL A 133 8.67 -13.58 -14.46
C VAL A 133 9.72 -12.72 -15.16
N GLU A 134 9.76 -11.43 -14.81
CA GLU A 134 10.78 -10.48 -15.26
C GLU A 134 11.39 -9.78 -14.04
N ASP A 135 12.63 -10.15 -13.69
CA ASP A 135 13.31 -9.70 -12.47
C ASP A 135 14.84 -9.52 -12.69
N PRO A 136 15.35 -8.26 -12.78
CA PRO A 136 14.61 -6.99 -12.81
C PRO A 136 13.97 -6.70 -14.17
N TYR A 137 12.96 -5.82 -14.17
CA TYR A 137 12.35 -5.25 -15.38
C TYR A 137 13.35 -4.49 -16.25
N GLY A 138 13.18 -4.58 -17.58
CA GLY A 138 13.95 -3.81 -18.56
C GLY A 138 14.78 -4.68 -19.50
N GLY A 139 14.46 -5.97 -19.62
CA GLY A 139 15.03 -6.86 -20.63
C GLY A 139 16.53 -7.16 -20.50
N THR A 140 17.15 -6.79 -19.37
CA THR A 140 18.59 -6.98 -19.17
C THR A 140 18.94 -8.33 -18.52
N ARG A 141 17.99 -8.98 -17.81
CA ARG A 141 18.15 -10.31 -17.17
C ARG A 141 16.79 -11.01 -16.95
N HIS A 142 16.83 -12.35 -16.93
CA HIS A 142 15.73 -13.27 -16.56
C HIS A 142 14.35 -12.93 -17.14
N ASN A 143 14.11 -13.33 -18.38
CA ASN A 143 12.76 -13.44 -18.94
C ASN A 143 12.34 -14.91 -18.86
N ILE A 144 11.71 -15.28 -17.75
CA ILE A 144 11.39 -16.67 -17.40
C ILE A 144 9.95 -16.94 -17.84
N GLN A 145 9.71 -18.02 -18.59
CA GLN A 145 8.41 -18.34 -19.15
C GLN A 145 7.96 -19.76 -18.84
N GLY A 146 6.71 -19.88 -18.41
CA GLY A 146 6.09 -21.16 -18.08
C GLY A 146 6.54 -21.74 -16.74
N LYS A 147 5.78 -22.72 -16.24
CA LYS A 147 5.97 -23.27 -14.90
C LYS A 147 7.32 -23.95 -14.68
N ASP A 148 7.89 -24.56 -15.72
CA ASP A 148 9.15 -25.29 -15.61
C ASP A 148 10.33 -24.33 -15.41
N GLU A 149 10.43 -23.27 -16.22
CA GLU A 149 11.49 -22.27 -16.04
C GLU A 149 11.31 -21.49 -14.73
N ILE A 150 10.07 -21.21 -14.33
CA ILE A 150 9.76 -20.59 -13.03
C ILE A 150 10.26 -21.49 -11.89
N ARG A 151 10.00 -22.80 -11.98
CA ARG A 151 10.48 -23.77 -10.99
C ARG A 151 12.00 -23.77 -10.90
N ASP A 152 12.69 -23.81 -12.04
CA ASP A 152 14.15 -23.82 -12.08
C ASP A 152 14.74 -22.55 -11.46
N PHE A 153 14.17 -21.38 -11.80
CA PHE A 153 14.55 -20.11 -11.23
C PHE A 153 14.40 -20.09 -9.70
N TYR A 154 13.21 -20.43 -9.19
CA TYR A 154 12.97 -20.38 -7.75
C TYR A 154 13.73 -21.46 -6.98
N THR A 155 13.99 -22.63 -7.56
CA THR A 155 14.86 -23.65 -6.94
C THR A 155 16.23 -23.10 -6.60
N PHE A 156 16.80 -22.28 -7.49
CA PHE A 156 18.08 -21.62 -7.26
C PHE A 156 17.97 -20.43 -6.29
N VAL A 157 16.97 -19.56 -6.49
CA VAL A 157 16.87 -18.28 -5.79
C VAL A 157 16.47 -18.44 -4.32
N VAL A 158 15.48 -19.28 -4.03
CA VAL A 158 14.93 -19.35 -2.66
C VAL A 158 15.98 -19.80 -1.66
N ALA A 159 16.95 -20.65 -2.02
CA ALA A 159 18.00 -21.11 -1.13
C ALA A 159 18.74 -19.98 -0.39
N LYS A 160 18.85 -18.80 -1.01
CA LYS A 160 19.57 -17.64 -0.46
C LYS A 160 18.68 -16.42 -0.21
N LEU A 161 17.45 -16.40 -0.71
CA LEU A 161 16.57 -15.25 -0.67
C LEU A 161 15.62 -15.29 0.55
N ARG A 162 15.63 -14.25 1.38
CA ARG A 162 14.56 -13.95 2.33
C ARG A 162 13.87 -12.66 1.92
N ILE A 163 12.56 -12.58 2.03
CA ILE A 163 11.78 -11.39 1.66
C ILE A 163 11.09 -10.81 2.90
N GLU A 164 11.24 -9.52 3.12
CA GLU A 164 10.42 -8.72 4.03
C GLU A 164 9.34 -7.96 3.23
N LEU A 165 8.08 -8.07 3.65
CA LEU A 165 6.97 -7.37 3.02
C LEU A 165 6.76 -5.99 3.66
N LEU A 166 7.05 -4.92 2.92
CA LEU A 166 6.91 -3.55 3.40
C LEU A 166 5.49 -3.02 3.17
N MET A 167 4.92 -3.32 1.99
CA MET A 167 3.58 -2.88 1.61
C MET A 167 2.98 -3.82 0.56
N VAL A 168 1.66 -4.01 0.58
CA VAL A 168 0.92 -4.71 -0.47
C VAL A 168 -0.41 -4.01 -0.77
N THR A 169 -0.75 -3.89 -2.05
CA THR A 169 -2.03 -3.35 -2.53
C THR A 169 -2.57 -4.18 -3.68
N GLY A 170 -3.88 -4.44 -3.67
CA GLY A 170 -4.59 -4.89 -4.87
C GLY A 170 -4.98 -3.70 -5.75
N SER A 171 -5.71 -3.96 -6.83
CA SER A 171 -6.29 -2.94 -7.70
C SER A 171 -7.78 -3.20 -7.98
N GLY A 172 -8.42 -2.26 -8.69
CA GLY A 172 -9.75 -2.48 -9.27
C GLY A 172 -9.73 -3.26 -10.58
N GLY A 173 -8.55 -3.62 -11.10
CA GLY A 173 -8.36 -4.42 -12.30
C GLY A 173 -7.75 -5.79 -11.97
N ASN A 174 -7.00 -6.36 -12.90
CA ASN A 174 -6.38 -7.68 -12.76
C ASN A 174 -4.93 -7.62 -12.24
N ALA A 175 -4.55 -6.61 -11.45
CA ALA A 175 -3.17 -6.46 -10.99
C ALA A 175 -3.06 -6.16 -9.49
N ALA A 176 -1.92 -6.47 -8.90
CA ALA A 176 -1.54 -6.04 -7.56
C ALA A 176 -0.06 -5.70 -7.51
N ALA A 177 0.30 -4.87 -6.54
CA ALA A 177 1.67 -4.43 -6.33
C ALA A 177 2.09 -4.63 -4.88
N MET A 178 3.38 -4.86 -4.68
CA MET A 178 3.99 -4.87 -3.36
C MET A 178 5.36 -4.19 -3.38
N ALA A 179 5.67 -3.52 -2.29
CA ALA A 179 7.02 -3.10 -1.97
C ALA A 179 7.61 -4.13 -1.01
N ILE A 180 8.79 -4.65 -1.35
CA ILE A 180 9.48 -5.67 -0.56
C ILE A 180 10.96 -5.34 -0.44
N ARG A 181 11.58 -5.84 0.63
CA ARG A 181 13.03 -5.87 0.79
C ARG A 181 13.50 -7.32 0.66
N GLY A 182 14.30 -7.60 -0.37
CA GLY A 182 14.92 -8.90 -0.58
C GLY A 182 16.31 -8.95 0.03
N HIS A 183 16.59 -9.97 0.84
CA HIS A 183 17.89 -10.22 1.45
C HIS A 183 18.53 -11.44 0.80
N ALA A 184 19.71 -11.28 0.20
CA ALA A 184 20.43 -12.37 -0.43
C ALA A 184 21.95 -12.17 -0.34
N GLY A 185 22.64 -13.11 0.28
CA GLY A 185 24.11 -13.16 0.25
C GLY A 185 24.83 -11.98 0.91
N GLY A 186 24.21 -11.31 1.89
CA GLY A 186 24.76 -10.12 2.55
C GLY A 186 24.43 -8.80 1.84
N ASP A 187 23.62 -8.84 0.78
CA ASP A 187 23.01 -7.65 0.18
C ASP A 187 21.51 -7.62 0.52
N ALA A 188 20.98 -6.40 0.71
CA ALA A 188 19.55 -6.11 0.71
C ALA A 188 19.18 -5.29 -0.53
N VAL A 189 18.02 -5.56 -1.13
CA VAL A 189 17.49 -4.82 -2.29
C VAL A 189 16.03 -4.46 -2.04
N ASP A 190 15.74 -3.17 -2.00
CA ASP A 190 14.37 -2.66 -2.03
C ASP A 190 13.83 -2.73 -3.45
N ASN A 191 12.65 -3.31 -3.62
CA ASN A 191 12.05 -3.45 -4.93
C ASN A 191 10.53 -3.35 -4.88
N ILE A 192 9.97 -2.94 -6.01
CA ILE A 192 8.51 -2.92 -6.23
C ILE A 192 8.19 -4.03 -7.21
N SER A 193 7.32 -4.95 -6.82
CA SER A 193 6.87 -6.03 -7.69
C SER A 193 5.40 -5.87 -8.04
N VAL A 194 5.05 -6.11 -9.30
CA VAL A 194 3.69 -6.05 -9.84
C VAL A 194 3.31 -7.42 -10.39
N ALA A 195 2.25 -8.01 -9.85
CA ALA A 195 1.63 -9.22 -10.39
C ALA A 195 0.38 -8.86 -11.19
N GLN A 196 0.28 -9.39 -12.41
CA GLN A 196 -0.93 -9.39 -13.22
C GLN A 196 -1.52 -10.79 -13.21
N PHE A 197 -2.82 -10.88 -13.04
CA PHE A 197 -3.56 -12.13 -12.87
C PHE A 197 -4.39 -12.45 -14.13
N ASP A 198 -4.55 -13.74 -14.40
CA ASP A 198 -5.53 -14.25 -15.37
C ASP A 198 -6.94 -14.32 -14.77
N GLU A 199 -7.91 -14.80 -15.57
CA GLU A 199 -9.31 -14.96 -15.16
C GLU A 199 -9.50 -15.99 -14.03
N ALA A 200 -8.56 -16.93 -13.87
CA ALA A 200 -8.55 -17.92 -12.79
C ALA A 200 -7.94 -17.37 -11.48
N GLY A 201 -7.39 -16.15 -11.51
CA GLY A 201 -6.69 -15.54 -10.38
C GLY A 201 -5.27 -16.04 -10.17
N LEU A 202 -4.67 -16.68 -11.19
CA LEU A 202 -3.27 -17.09 -11.19
C LEU A 202 -2.40 -15.99 -11.78
N ILE A 203 -1.14 -15.91 -11.31
CA ILE A 203 -0.18 -14.91 -11.77
C ILE A 203 0.23 -15.23 -13.21
N LYS A 204 -0.16 -14.35 -14.12
CA LYS A 204 0.14 -14.41 -15.55
C LYS A 204 1.45 -13.68 -15.88
N LYS A 205 1.71 -12.56 -15.22
CA LYS A 205 2.98 -11.82 -15.34
C LYS A 205 3.39 -11.30 -13.97
N TYR A 206 4.64 -11.52 -13.60
CA TYR A 206 5.24 -10.99 -12.38
C TYR A 206 6.48 -10.17 -12.76
N THR A 207 6.43 -8.87 -12.48
CA THR A 207 7.47 -7.93 -12.88
C THR A 207 8.05 -7.26 -11.65
N THR A 208 9.36 -7.25 -11.51
CA THR A 208 10.04 -6.67 -10.35
C THR A 208 10.94 -5.52 -10.77
N TYR A 209 10.74 -4.36 -10.16
CA TYR A 209 11.43 -3.12 -10.46
C TYR A 209 12.46 -2.82 -9.36
N TRP A 210 13.73 -2.82 -9.75
CA TRP A 210 14.87 -2.34 -8.97
C TRP A 210 16.06 -2.11 -9.90
N GLY A 211 17.02 -1.32 -9.43
CA GLY A 211 18.29 -1.06 -10.10
C GLY A 211 19.47 -1.03 -9.13
N PRO A 212 20.67 -0.69 -9.62
CA PRO A 212 21.88 -0.69 -8.80
C PRO A 212 21.80 0.20 -7.55
N GLY A 213 21.05 1.31 -7.61
CA GLY A 213 20.89 2.25 -6.49
C GLY A 213 19.95 1.77 -5.38
N ASP A 214 19.17 0.73 -5.61
CA ASP A 214 18.23 0.18 -4.62
C ASP A 214 18.86 -0.93 -3.78
N ARG A 215 20.13 -1.26 -4.06
CA ARG A 215 20.91 -2.25 -3.32
C ARG A 215 21.72 -1.59 -2.20
N ALA A 216 21.66 -2.18 -1.01
CA ALA A 216 22.52 -1.86 0.13
C ALA A 216 23.28 -3.11 0.57
N ALA A 217 24.53 -2.94 1.00
CA ALA A 217 25.22 -3.98 1.76
C ALA A 217 24.55 -4.09 3.14
N GLU A 218 24.31 -5.32 3.59
CA GLU A 218 23.74 -5.62 4.91
C GLU A 218 24.79 -5.70 6.02
#